data_AF-A0A8H3DXH2-F1
#
_entry.id   AF-A0A8H3DXH2-F1
#
_cell.length_a   1.000
_cell.length_b   1.000
_cell.length_c   1.000
_cell.angle_alpha   90.00
_cell.angle_beta   90.00
_cell.angle_gamma   90.00
#
_symmetry.space_group_name_H-M   'P 1'
#
loop_
_entity.id
_entity.type
_entity.pdbx_description
1 polymer ?
#
loop_
_entity_poly.entity_id
_entity_poly.type
_entity_poly.pdbx_seq_one_letter_code
_entity_poly.pdbx_strand_id
1 'polypeptide(L)'
;MEEVLARQEEFGMNRELVGYLGGVMIEGGSDTTSSWLQSLVLALAAFPEAQKKAQDEIDKVVGVDRVPTPDDFPELPYIQAVIKEVHRWRPVAPLAIPHGTIDEISYQGYRIPAGSTIFVNNWGMFHDPDVYERPEDFWPDRWLLNEFGTKAGIDNSDRRNNIWFGSGRRFCPGVHLATNSLMVNTMNLVWGFNYGPEIDEKTGKPLPVDIWNYAKGILTCPEPFMITITPRSAQHAEVLQHEFQASAAAFAPFEHGLREEDREFIRAQRA
;
A
#
# COMPACT_ATOMS: atom_id res chain seq x y z
N MET A 1 1.92 -14.41 17.66
CA MET A 1 1.15 -13.92 18.82
C MET A 1 0.68 -15.01 19.73
N GLU A 2 0.16 -16.12 19.21
CA GLU A 2 -0.23 -17.28 20.02
C GLU A 2 0.93 -17.81 20.88
N GLU A 3 2.13 -17.91 20.32
CA GLU A 3 3.32 -18.29 21.10
C GLU A 3 3.68 -17.28 22.20
N VAL A 4 3.54 -15.97 21.93
CA VAL A 4 3.79 -14.93 22.94
C VAL A 4 2.76 -15.01 24.06
N LEU A 5 1.48 -15.25 23.73
CA LEU A 5 0.42 -15.43 24.72
C LEU A 5 0.64 -16.69 25.57
N ALA A 6 1.03 -17.80 24.94
CA ALA A 6 1.27 -19.07 25.61
C ALA A 6 2.51 -19.06 26.51
N ARG A 7 3.53 -18.26 26.15
CA ARG A 7 4.86 -18.25 26.80
C ARG A 7 5.25 -16.87 27.35
N GLN A 8 4.28 -16.01 27.65
CA GLN A 8 4.53 -14.62 28.06
C GLN A 8 5.46 -14.51 29.27
N GLU A 9 5.37 -15.44 30.24
CA GLU A 9 6.22 -15.47 31.43
C GLU A 9 7.68 -15.75 31.08
N GLU A 10 7.95 -16.63 30.11
CA GLU A 10 9.31 -16.94 29.64
C GLU A 10 9.96 -15.72 28.97
N PHE A 11 9.16 -14.87 28.32
CA PHE A 11 9.62 -13.63 27.72
C PHE A 11 9.66 -12.45 28.71
N GLY A 12 9.33 -12.67 29.99
CA GLY A 12 9.25 -11.61 30.99
C GLY A 12 8.18 -10.56 30.68
N MET A 13 7.16 -10.91 29.90
CA MET A 13 6.09 -10.00 29.51
C MET A 13 4.90 -10.12 30.45
N ASN A 14 4.48 -8.98 31.01
CA ASN A 14 3.21 -8.90 31.73
C ASN A 14 2.05 -8.67 30.75
N ARG A 15 0.81 -8.77 31.25
CA ARG A 15 -0.40 -8.58 30.44
C ARG A 15 -0.45 -7.25 29.68
N GLU A 16 0.06 -6.18 30.29
CA GLU A 16 0.09 -4.85 29.70
C GLU A 16 1.04 -4.78 28.50
N LEU A 17 2.26 -5.32 28.63
CA LEU A 17 3.23 -5.41 27.54
C LEU A 17 2.73 -6.26 26.38
N VAL A 18 2.06 -7.38 26.68
CA VAL A 18 1.42 -8.21 25.63
C VAL A 18 0.29 -7.45 24.94
N GLY A 19 -0.50 -6.67 25.70
CA GLY A 19 -1.52 -5.77 25.15
C GLY A 19 -0.94 -4.72 24.22
N TYR A 20 0.15 -4.05 24.62
CA TYR A 20 0.85 -3.07 23.79
C TYR A 20 1.46 -3.69 22.53
N LEU A 21 2.07 -4.86 22.64
CA LEU A 21 2.57 -5.59 21.47
C LEU A 21 1.43 -5.87 20.49
N GLY A 22 0.30 -6.37 21.00
CA GLY A 22 -0.95 -6.56 20.26
C GLY A 22 -1.39 -5.32 19.51
N GLY A 23 -1.54 -4.21 20.24
CA GLY A 23 -1.97 -2.92 19.69
C GLY A 23 -1.05 -2.43 18.57
N VAL A 24 0.28 -2.44 18.80
CA VAL A 24 1.25 -1.95 17.82
C VAL A 24 1.26 -2.80 16.53
N MET A 25 1.02 -4.12 16.60
CA MET A 25 0.91 -4.92 15.37
C MET A 25 -0.39 -4.64 14.61
N ILE A 26 -1.49 -4.38 15.32
CA ILE A 26 -2.75 -3.98 14.69
C ILE A 26 -2.54 -2.64 14.00
N GLU A 27 -2.15 -1.59 14.73
CA GLU A 27 -1.91 -0.25 14.19
C GLU A 27 -0.93 -0.28 13.02
N GLY A 28 0.21 -0.97 13.20
CA GLY A 28 1.23 -1.07 12.17
C GLY A 28 0.77 -1.84 10.93
N GLY A 29 -0.05 -2.88 11.09
CA GLY A 29 -0.52 -3.73 10.00
C GLY A 29 -1.79 -3.25 9.29
N SER A 30 -2.69 -2.55 10.00
CA SER A 30 -3.96 -2.05 9.46
C SER A 30 -3.80 -0.71 8.78
N ASP A 31 -3.34 0.29 9.53
CA ASP A 31 -3.49 1.71 9.14
C ASP A 31 -2.52 2.06 8.01
N THR A 32 -1.31 1.49 8.05
CA THR A 32 -0.32 1.73 7.00
C THR A 32 -0.72 1.08 5.68
N THR A 33 -1.18 -0.18 5.72
CA THR A 33 -1.62 -0.94 4.55
C THR A 33 -2.85 -0.30 3.91
N SER A 34 -3.83 0.10 4.73
CA SER A 34 -5.05 0.76 4.22
C SER A 34 -4.75 2.13 3.61
N SER A 35 -3.88 2.94 4.23
CA SER A 35 -3.46 4.25 3.70
C SER A 35 -2.75 4.11 2.35
N TRP A 36 -1.91 3.08 2.21
CA TRP A 36 -1.26 2.76 0.96
C TRP A 36 -2.26 2.34 -0.13
N LEU A 37 -3.21 1.45 0.20
CA LEU A 37 -4.23 0.98 -0.75
C LEU A 37 -5.16 2.10 -1.20
N GLN A 38 -5.49 3.03 -0.31
CA GLN A 38 -6.23 4.24 -0.69
C GLN A 38 -5.44 5.13 -1.66
N SER A 39 -4.12 5.26 -1.45
CA SER A 39 -3.24 5.99 -2.37
C SER A 39 -3.11 5.28 -3.73
N LEU A 40 -3.10 3.94 -3.76
CA LEU A 40 -3.18 3.17 -5.01
C LEU A 40 -4.48 3.47 -5.76
N VAL A 41 -5.64 3.40 -5.08
CA VAL A 41 -6.94 3.66 -5.71
C VAL A 41 -7.01 5.10 -6.24
N LEU A 42 -6.52 6.07 -5.46
CA LEU A 42 -6.39 7.45 -5.90
C LEU A 42 -5.54 7.57 -7.17
N ALA A 43 -4.38 6.88 -7.22
CA ALA A 43 -3.50 6.88 -8.38
C ALA A 43 -4.16 6.23 -9.61
N LEU A 44 -4.87 5.10 -9.45
CA LEU A 44 -5.57 4.45 -10.55
C LEU A 44 -6.67 5.34 -11.16
N ALA A 45 -7.36 6.13 -10.34
CA ALA A 45 -8.36 7.09 -10.80
C ALA A 45 -7.75 8.34 -11.45
N ALA A 46 -6.65 8.87 -10.89
CA ALA A 46 -6.02 10.10 -11.36
C ALA A 46 -5.10 9.90 -12.58
N PHE A 47 -4.54 8.70 -12.77
CA PHE A 47 -3.57 8.38 -13.82
C PHE A 47 -4.07 7.22 -14.71
N PRO A 48 -5.05 7.49 -15.60
CA PRO A 48 -5.72 6.44 -16.39
C PRO A 48 -4.77 5.70 -17.34
N GLU A 49 -3.69 6.33 -17.80
CA GLU A 49 -2.67 5.66 -18.63
C GLU A 49 -1.93 4.56 -17.85
N ALA A 50 -1.59 4.83 -16.58
CA ALA A 50 -0.92 3.87 -15.73
C ALA A 50 -1.85 2.70 -15.37
N GLN A 51 -3.11 3.01 -15.04
CA GLN A 51 -4.16 2.00 -14.86
C GLN A 51 -4.29 1.12 -16.10
N LYS A 52 -4.39 1.72 -17.30
CA LYS A 52 -4.56 0.96 -18.54
C LYS A 52 -3.39 0.02 -18.81
N LYS A 53 -2.14 0.47 -18.62
CA LYS A 53 -0.97 -0.40 -18.80
C LYS A 53 -0.96 -1.58 -17.82
N ALA A 54 -1.33 -1.33 -16.56
CA ALA A 54 -1.43 -2.37 -15.54
C ALA A 54 -2.52 -3.40 -15.88
N GLN A 55 -3.67 -2.92 -16.35
CA GLN A 55 -4.77 -3.75 -16.86
C GLN A 55 -4.37 -4.56 -18.10
N ASP A 56 -3.71 -3.93 -19.07
CA ASP A 56 -3.26 -4.61 -20.30
C ASP A 56 -2.19 -5.68 -20.00
N GLU A 57 -1.39 -5.53 -18.94
CA GLU A 57 -0.44 -6.55 -18.47
C GLU A 57 -1.17 -7.71 -17.79
N ILE A 58 -2.04 -7.42 -16.82
CA ILE A 58 -2.71 -8.48 -16.05
C ILE A 58 -3.67 -9.30 -16.93
N ASP A 59 -4.28 -8.70 -17.95
CA ASP A 59 -5.12 -9.40 -18.93
C ASP A 59 -4.32 -10.44 -19.74
N LYS A 60 -3.05 -10.15 -20.05
CA LYS A 60 -2.20 -11.07 -20.82
C LYS A 60 -1.76 -12.28 -20.01
N VAL A 61 -1.57 -12.10 -18.70
CA VAL A 61 -1.05 -13.14 -17.81
C VAL A 61 -2.18 -13.97 -17.21
N VAL A 62 -3.23 -13.31 -16.72
CA VAL A 62 -4.32 -13.93 -15.94
C VAL A 62 -5.53 -14.25 -16.83
N GLY A 63 -5.83 -13.38 -17.80
CA GLY A 63 -7.08 -13.43 -18.56
C GLY A 63 -8.27 -12.94 -17.74
N VAL A 64 -9.49 -13.26 -18.21
CA VAL A 64 -10.75 -12.78 -17.62
C VAL A 64 -11.51 -13.86 -16.83
N ASP A 65 -11.11 -15.13 -16.95
CA ASP A 65 -11.87 -16.27 -16.46
C ASP A 65 -11.59 -16.65 -14.99
N ARG A 66 -10.59 -16.00 -14.37
CA ARG A 66 -10.18 -16.24 -12.97
C ARG A 66 -9.59 -14.98 -12.33
N VAL A 67 -9.64 -14.92 -11.01
CA VAL A 67 -8.88 -13.91 -10.26
C VAL A 67 -7.36 -14.17 -10.30
N PRO A 68 -6.53 -13.12 -10.13
CA PRO A 68 -5.09 -13.28 -9.99
C PRO A 68 -4.71 -14.02 -8.70
N THR A 69 -3.62 -14.77 -8.77
CA THR A 69 -3.04 -15.51 -7.64
C THR A 69 -1.62 -15.02 -7.36
N PRO A 70 -1.05 -15.28 -6.17
CA PRO A 70 0.34 -14.94 -5.87
C PRO A 70 1.36 -15.48 -6.88
N ASP A 71 1.08 -16.63 -7.51
CA ASP A 71 1.97 -17.27 -8.47
C ASP A 71 2.07 -16.51 -9.81
N ASP A 72 1.11 -15.62 -10.10
CA ASP A 72 1.11 -14.78 -11.30
C ASP A 72 2.07 -13.57 -11.16
N PHE A 73 2.36 -13.14 -9.93
CA PHE A 73 3.07 -11.88 -9.66
C PHE A 73 4.47 -11.74 -10.29
N PRO A 74 5.31 -12.80 -10.37
CA PRO A 74 6.60 -12.73 -11.05
C PRO A 74 6.49 -12.31 -12.52
N GLU A 75 5.39 -12.64 -13.21
CA GLU A 75 5.14 -12.32 -14.62
C GLU A 75 4.46 -10.95 -14.82
N LEU A 76 4.30 -10.17 -13.75
CA LEU A 76 3.62 -8.86 -13.75
C LEU A 76 4.59 -7.70 -13.39
N PRO A 77 5.64 -7.43 -14.20
CA PRO A 77 6.64 -6.42 -13.88
C PRO A 77 6.08 -4.99 -13.81
N TYR A 78 5.03 -4.65 -14.58
CA TYR A 78 4.39 -3.34 -14.49
C TYR A 78 3.53 -3.21 -13.23
N ILE A 79 2.84 -4.27 -12.77
CA ILE A 79 2.17 -4.26 -11.45
C ILE A 79 3.21 -4.10 -10.33
N GLN A 80 4.34 -4.80 -10.41
CA GLN A 80 5.45 -4.60 -9.47
C GLN A 80 5.92 -3.13 -9.47
N ALA A 81 6.06 -2.53 -10.65
CA ALA A 81 6.42 -1.13 -10.82
C ALA A 81 5.37 -0.17 -10.21
N VAL A 82 4.09 -0.45 -10.38
CA VAL A 82 2.99 0.31 -9.76
C VAL A 82 3.12 0.28 -8.23
N ILE A 83 3.37 -0.89 -7.64
CA ILE A 83 3.54 -1.02 -6.18
C ILE A 83 4.74 -0.19 -5.70
N LYS A 84 5.87 -0.24 -6.41
CA LYS A 84 7.04 0.57 -6.05
C LYS A 84 6.75 2.07 -6.19
N GLU A 85 6.02 2.47 -7.23
CA GLU A 85 5.73 3.88 -7.48
C GLU A 85 4.78 4.47 -6.45
N VAL A 86 3.78 3.75 -5.95
CA VAL A 86 2.91 4.26 -4.87
C VAL A 86 3.74 4.54 -3.61
N HIS A 87 4.68 3.66 -3.23
CA HIS A 87 5.56 3.89 -2.08
C HIS A 87 6.44 5.15 -2.25
N ARG A 88 6.92 5.42 -3.46
CA ARG A 88 7.76 6.59 -3.76
C ARG A 88 6.93 7.87 -3.83
N TRP A 89 5.82 7.84 -4.57
CA TRP A 89 4.97 9.00 -4.87
C TRP A 89 4.21 9.51 -3.64
N ARG A 90 3.71 8.59 -2.81
CA ARG A 90 2.98 8.93 -1.56
C ARG A 90 3.44 7.99 -0.44
N PRO A 91 4.66 8.22 0.11
CA PRO A 91 5.17 7.40 1.20
C PRO A 91 4.28 7.55 2.43
N VAL A 92 3.76 6.43 2.95
CA VAL A 92 2.86 6.42 4.11
C VAL A 92 3.46 7.12 5.33
N ALA A 93 4.78 7.07 5.51
CA ALA A 93 5.50 7.80 6.56
C ALA A 93 6.55 8.73 5.93
N PRO A 94 6.18 9.98 5.54
CA PRO A 94 7.07 10.88 4.80
C PRO A 94 8.32 11.33 5.58
N LEU A 95 8.26 11.37 6.92
CA LEU A 95 9.39 11.67 7.80
C LEU A 95 9.90 10.47 8.60
N ALA A 96 9.47 9.25 8.19
CA ALA A 96 9.67 8.02 8.92
C ALA A 96 9.20 8.09 10.40
N ILE A 97 9.45 7.04 11.17
CA ILE A 97 9.27 7.06 12.62
C ILE A 97 10.54 7.66 13.24
N PRO A 98 10.45 8.67 14.12
CA PRO A 98 11.63 9.33 14.68
C PRO A 98 12.51 8.38 15.50
N HIS A 99 13.83 8.53 15.34
CA HIS A 99 14.84 7.82 16.11
C HIS A 99 15.37 8.71 17.25
N GLY A 100 15.70 8.09 18.39
CA GLY A 100 16.39 8.75 19.50
C GLY A 100 17.84 8.28 19.60
N THR A 101 18.78 9.23 19.70
CA THR A 101 20.19 8.90 19.96
C THR A 101 20.39 8.54 21.44
N ILE A 102 21.09 7.44 21.71
CA ILE A 102 21.44 7.01 23.08
C ILE A 102 22.71 7.72 23.55
N ASP A 103 23.67 7.88 22.65
CA ASP A 103 24.96 8.54 22.88
C ASP A 103 25.17 9.64 21.85
N GLU A 104 26.21 10.45 22.06
CA GLU A 104 26.66 11.43 21.08
C GLU A 104 27.19 10.73 19.82
N ILE A 105 26.80 11.23 18.65
CA ILE A 105 27.21 10.72 17.34
C ILE A 105 27.95 11.82 16.58
N SER A 106 29.09 11.49 15.97
CA SER A 106 29.69 12.33 14.93
C SER A 106 29.35 11.76 13.56
N TYR A 107 28.70 12.55 12.71
CA TYR A 107 28.27 12.13 11.38
C TYR A 107 28.49 13.26 10.37
N GLN A 108 29.23 12.99 9.30
CA GLN A 108 29.50 13.96 8.22
C GLN A 108 30.02 15.32 8.73
N GLY A 109 30.87 15.30 9.77
CA GLY A 109 31.40 16.52 10.41
C GLY A 109 30.45 17.21 11.40
N TYR A 110 29.21 16.74 11.54
CA TYR A 110 28.26 17.22 12.54
C TYR A 110 28.41 16.45 13.86
N ARG A 111 28.25 17.17 14.97
CA ARG A 111 28.09 16.61 16.31
C ARG A 111 26.60 16.55 16.65
N ILE A 112 26.07 15.36 16.90
CA ILE A 112 24.69 15.09 17.25
C ILE A 112 24.67 14.63 18.72
N PRO A 113 24.21 15.46 19.67
CA PRO A 113 24.20 15.11 21.09
C PRO A 113 23.32 13.90 21.41
N ALA A 114 23.66 13.18 22.48
CA ALA A 114 22.79 12.16 23.07
C ALA A 114 21.39 12.73 23.39
N GLY A 115 20.34 11.93 23.19
CA GLY A 115 18.95 12.35 23.37
C GLY A 115 18.37 13.18 22.22
N SER A 116 19.12 13.44 21.16
CA SER A 116 18.60 14.09 19.94
C SER A 116 17.59 13.19 19.22
N THR A 117 16.49 13.80 18.77
CA THR A 117 15.50 13.19 17.87
C THR A 117 15.92 13.38 16.41
N ILE A 118 15.95 12.28 15.65
CA ILE A 118 16.33 12.25 14.24
C ILE A 118 15.13 11.78 13.42
N PHE A 119 14.76 12.57 12.41
CA PHE A 119 13.79 12.17 11.39
C PHE A 119 14.51 11.83 10.09
N VAL A 120 14.07 10.77 9.42
CA VAL A 120 14.56 10.40 8.08
C VAL A 120 13.55 10.96 7.07
N ASN A 121 13.99 11.90 6.23
CA ASN A 121 13.11 12.56 5.27
C ASN A 121 12.87 11.68 4.03
N ASN A 122 12.02 10.65 4.18
CA ASN A 122 11.63 9.77 3.09
C ASN A 122 11.01 10.54 1.92
N TRP A 123 10.15 11.54 2.20
CA TRP A 123 9.56 12.38 1.16
C TRP A 123 10.64 13.04 0.31
N GLY A 124 11.59 13.72 0.96
CA GLY A 124 12.71 14.38 0.28
C GLY A 124 13.55 13.40 -0.53
N MET A 125 13.87 12.23 0.03
CA MET A 125 14.63 11.19 -0.68
C MET A 125 13.92 10.67 -1.93
N PHE A 126 12.58 10.52 -1.88
CA PHE A 126 11.77 9.99 -2.97
C PHE A 126 11.33 11.03 -4.01
N HIS A 127 11.43 12.32 -3.67
CA HIS A 127 11.08 13.44 -4.54
C HIS A 127 12.28 14.31 -4.93
N ASP A 128 13.51 13.84 -4.66
CA ASP A 128 14.73 14.53 -5.06
C ASP A 128 14.80 14.61 -6.60
N PRO A 129 14.71 15.83 -7.19
CA PRO A 129 14.75 16.00 -8.63
C PRO A 129 16.11 15.68 -9.24
N ASP A 130 17.19 15.60 -8.47
CA ASP A 130 18.49 15.16 -8.97
C ASP A 130 18.54 13.63 -9.14
N VAL A 131 17.74 12.90 -8.36
CA VAL A 131 17.65 11.43 -8.39
C VAL A 131 16.54 10.92 -9.30
N TYR A 132 15.35 11.51 -9.20
CA TYR A 132 14.14 11.03 -9.88
C TYR A 132 13.71 12.02 -10.97
N GLU A 133 13.45 11.51 -12.17
CA GLU A 133 12.84 12.31 -13.24
C GLU A 133 11.35 12.52 -12.94
N ARG A 134 10.86 13.75 -13.08
CA ARG A 134 9.46 14.12 -12.79
C ARG A 134 9.02 13.56 -11.43
N PRO A 135 9.64 13.99 -10.31
CA PRO A 135 9.44 13.37 -9.00
C PRO A 135 7.99 13.47 -8.50
N GLU A 136 7.25 14.50 -8.92
CA GLU A 136 5.86 14.70 -8.50
C GLU A 136 4.84 13.87 -9.30
N ASP A 137 5.25 13.34 -10.46
CA ASP A 137 4.39 12.54 -11.32
C ASP A 137 4.34 11.09 -10.83
N PHE A 138 3.15 10.49 -10.84
CA PHE A 138 2.99 9.06 -10.70
C PHE A 138 3.36 8.37 -12.02
N TRP A 139 4.59 7.84 -12.11
CA TRP A 139 5.12 7.27 -13.34
C TRP A 139 5.76 5.89 -13.10
N PRO A 140 4.97 4.81 -13.09
CA PRO A 140 5.48 3.45 -12.84
C PRO A 140 6.56 3.00 -13.83
N ASP A 141 6.53 3.41 -15.10
CA ASP A 141 7.52 2.95 -16.09
C ASP A 141 8.98 3.23 -15.67
N ARG A 142 9.23 4.20 -14.76
CA ARG A 142 10.58 4.45 -14.23
C ARG A 142 11.25 3.18 -13.68
N TRP A 143 10.46 2.31 -13.03
CA TRP A 143 10.95 1.07 -12.41
C TRP A 143 11.21 -0.04 -13.42
N LEU A 144 10.79 0.15 -14.68
CA LEU A 144 11.15 -0.72 -15.80
C LEU A 144 12.46 -0.29 -16.47
N LEU A 145 12.87 0.98 -16.30
CA LEU A 145 14.14 1.48 -16.84
C LEU A 145 15.34 0.99 -16.02
N ASN A 146 15.17 0.88 -14.71
CA ASN A 146 16.12 0.26 -13.79
C ASN A 146 15.42 -0.12 -12.48
N GLU A 147 16.10 -0.97 -11.69
CA GLU A 147 15.60 -1.52 -10.44
C GLU A 147 15.10 -0.49 -9.42
N PHE A 148 15.69 0.71 -9.40
CA PHE A 148 15.45 1.76 -8.41
C PHE A 148 14.66 2.97 -8.92
N GLY A 149 14.24 2.95 -10.19
CA GLY A 149 13.45 4.03 -10.79
C GLY A 149 14.18 5.38 -10.90
N THR A 150 15.51 5.39 -10.74
CA THR A 150 16.32 6.62 -10.75
C THR A 150 16.69 7.06 -12.15
N LYS A 151 17.18 8.29 -12.31
CA LYS A 151 17.81 8.76 -13.54
C LYS A 151 19.04 7.92 -13.90
N ALA A 152 19.39 7.93 -15.18
CA ALA A 152 20.62 7.33 -15.66
C ALA A 152 21.85 8.01 -15.04
N GLY A 153 22.84 7.21 -14.64
CA GLY A 153 24.10 7.72 -14.05
C GLY A 153 24.05 7.98 -12.54
N ILE A 154 22.92 7.76 -11.88
CA ILE A 154 22.84 7.79 -10.41
C ILE A 154 23.52 6.56 -9.83
N ASP A 155 24.40 6.78 -8.86
CA ASP A 155 24.97 5.70 -8.06
C ASP A 155 23.90 5.14 -7.12
N ASN A 156 23.60 3.86 -7.31
CA ASN A 156 22.58 3.14 -6.57
C ASN A 156 23.17 2.04 -5.67
N SER A 157 24.49 2.02 -5.45
CA SER A 157 25.15 0.96 -4.65
C SER A 157 24.55 0.79 -3.25
N ASP A 158 24.06 1.88 -2.67
CA ASP A 158 23.52 1.91 -1.30
C ASP A 158 21.99 1.84 -1.26
N ARG A 159 21.31 1.77 -2.42
CA ARG A 159 19.84 1.68 -2.49
C ARG A 159 19.33 0.27 -2.29
N ARG A 160 18.10 0.18 -1.80
CA ARG A 160 17.41 -1.09 -1.54
C ARG A 160 15.95 -1.01 -1.97
N ASN A 161 15.43 -2.10 -2.53
CA ASN A 161 14.03 -2.23 -2.96
C ASN A 161 13.00 -2.25 -1.84
N ASN A 162 13.41 -2.13 -0.57
CA ASN A 162 12.52 -2.16 0.58
C ASN A 162 12.77 -0.97 1.52
N ILE A 163 13.40 0.10 1.02
CA ILE A 163 13.82 1.25 1.84
C ILE A 163 12.62 1.99 2.46
N TRP A 164 11.43 1.91 1.86
CA TRP A 164 10.18 2.43 2.44
C TRP A 164 9.73 1.71 3.71
N PHE A 165 10.27 0.52 3.99
CA PHE A 165 10.09 -0.19 5.26
C PHE A 165 11.15 0.17 6.31
N GLY A 166 11.98 1.18 6.04
CA GLY A 166 13.06 1.63 6.91
C GLY A 166 14.34 0.84 6.70
N SER A 167 15.24 0.88 7.70
CA SER A 167 16.56 0.23 7.61
C SER A 167 17.17 -0.04 8.99
N GLY A 168 18.15 -0.94 9.03
CA GLY A 168 18.92 -1.24 10.23
C GLY A 168 18.10 -1.91 11.34
N ARG A 169 18.39 -1.57 12.60
CA ARG A 169 17.81 -2.21 13.79
C ARG A 169 16.30 -1.97 13.97
N ARG A 170 15.73 -1.01 13.24
CA ARG A 170 14.32 -0.60 13.32
C ARG A 170 13.58 -0.84 12.00
N PHE A 171 14.09 -1.77 11.19
CA PHE A 171 13.41 -2.23 9.98
C PHE A 171 12.01 -2.76 10.30
N CYS A 172 11.03 -2.49 9.44
CA CYS A 172 9.63 -2.82 9.68
C CYS A 172 9.44 -4.32 9.97
N PRO A 173 8.88 -4.71 11.13
CA PRO A 173 8.61 -6.11 11.44
C PRO A 173 7.47 -6.69 10.60
N GLY A 174 6.58 -5.84 10.09
CA GLY A 174 5.42 -6.22 9.26
C GLY A 174 5.71 -6.35 7.77
N VAL A 175 6.97 -6.30 7.33
CA VAL A 175 7.34 -6.25 5.90
C VAL A 175 6.69 -7.36 5.06
N HIS A 176 6.64 -8.59 5.57
CA HIS A 176 6.11 -9.74 4.84
C HIS A 176 4.58 -9.69 4.73
N LEU A 177 3.90 -9.31 5.81
CA LEU A 177 2.46 -9.10 5.81
C LEU A 177 2.10 -7.98 4.83
N ALA A 178 2.77 -6.83 4.93
CA ALA A 178 2.52 -5.71 4.04
C ALA A 178 2.80 -6.07 2.58
N THR A 179 3.96 -6.65 2.26
CA THR A 179 4.32 -7.00 0.88
C THR A 179 3.29 -7.94 0.25
N ASN A 180 2.89 -8.99 0.96
CA ASN A 180 1.90 -9.95 0.47
C ASN A 180 0.51 -9.30 0.32
N SER A 181 0.08 -8.52 1.31
CA SER A 181 -1.20 -7.80 1.25
C SER A 181 -1.23 -6.83 0.08
N LEU A 182 -0.20 -6.01 -0.09
CA LEU A 182 -0.13 -5.03 -1.18
C LEU A 182 -0.07 -5.70 -2.54
N MET A 183 0.68 -6.79 -2.67
CA MET A 183 0.73 -7.61 -3.89
C MET A 183 -0.66 -8.13 -4.27
N VAL A 184 -1.31 -8.89 -3.38
CA VAL A 184 -2.60 -9.53 -3.65
C VAL A 184 -3.67 -8.49 -3.92
N ASN A 185 -3.75 -7.44 -3.10
CA ASN A 185 -4.76 -6.40 -3.28
C ASN A 185 -4.53 -5.60 -4.56
N THR A 186 -3.29 -5.24 -4.90
CA THR A 186 -3.02 -4.49 -6.15
C THR A 186 -3.45 -5.31 -7.36
N MET A 187 -3.07 -6.59 -7.43
CA MET A 187 -3.47 -7.45 -8.55
C MET A 187 -5.00 -7.55 -8.65
N ASN A 188 -5.69 -7.81 -7.54
CA ASN A 188 -7.15 -7.96 -7.56
C ASN A 188 -7.88 -6.65 -7.89
N LEU A 189 -7.43 -5.51 -7.35
CA LEU A 189 -8.03 -4.20 -7.62
C LEU A 189 -7.87 -3.82 -9.09
N VAL A 190 -6.66 -3.97 -9.66
CA VAL A 190 -6.39 -3.69 -11.07
C VAL A 190 -7.14 -4.66 -11.99
N TRP A 191 -7.20 -5.95 -11.65
CA TRP A 191 -7.89 -6.96 -12.44
C TRP A 191 -9.40 -6.80 -12.41
N GLY A 192 -10.01 -6.43 -11.28
CA GLY A 192 -11.46 -6.44 -11.11
C GLY A 192 -12.17 -5.17 -11.58
N PHE A 193 -11.52 -4.01 -11.49
CA PHE A 193 -12.22 -2.72 -11.55
C PHE A 193 -11.59 -1.69 -12.50
N ASN A 194 -12.45 -0.80 -12.99
CA ASN A 194 -12.10 0.47 -13.59
C ASN A 194 -12.31 1.58 -12.56
N TYR A 195 -11.28 2.40 -12.40
CA TYR A 195 -11.27 3.59 -11.56
C TYR A 195 -11.28 4.84 -12.45
N GLY A 196 -12.12 5.81 -12.10
CA GLY A 196 -12.16 7.08 -12.82
C GLY A 196 -12.64 8.22 -11.93
N PRO A 197 -12.44 9.47 -12.38
CA PRO A 197 -13.05 10.63 -11.73
C PRO A 197 -14.58 10.49 -11.66
N GLU A 198 -15.19 11.10 -10.64
CA GLU A 198 -16.64 11.30 -10.61
C GLU A 198 -17.07 12.21 -11.77
N ILE A 199 -18.24 11.96 -12.36
CA ILE A 199 -18.78 12.79 -13.43
C ILE A 199 -19.78 13.78 -12.83
N ASP A 200 -19.56 15.07 -13.06
CA ASP A 200 -20.51 16.11 -12.67
C ASP A 200 -21.81 15.93 -13.46
N GLU A 201 -22.91 15.62 -12.76
CA GLU A 201 -24.22 15.40 -13.35
C GLU A 201 -24.74 16.61 -14.15
N LYS A 202 -24.33 17.83 -13.80
CA LYS A 202 -24.78 19.06 -14.45
C LYS A 202 -24.00 19.37 -15.72
N THR A 203 -22.71 19.07 -15.73
CA THR A 203 -21.81 19.45 -16.84
C THR A 203 -21.39 18.28 -17.72
N GLY A 204 -21.59 17.04 -17.25
CA GLY A 204 -21.14 15.81 -17.90
C GLY A 204 -19.62 15.67 -17.95
N LYS A 205 -18.88 16.50 -17.21
CA LYS A 205 -17.41 16.51 -17.21
C LYS A 205 -16.86 15.78 -15.98
N PRO A 206 -15.66 15.18 -16.10
CA PRO A 206 -15.01 14.59 -14.95
C PRO A 206 -14.59 15.65 -13.94
N LEU A 207 -14.93 15.43 -12.67
CA LEU A 207 -14.45 16.21 -11.55
C LEU A 207 -12.96 15.92 -11.32
N PRO A 208 -12.14 16.94 -11.02
CA PRO A 208 -10.73 16.73 -10.75
C PRO A 208 -10.55 15.90 -9.47
N VAL A 209 -9.71 14.88 -9.54
CA VAL A 209 -9.27 14.11 -8.37
C VAL A 209 -8.11 14.86 -7.73
N ASP A 210 -8.30 15.36 -6.50
CA ASP A 210 -7.25 16.09 -5.79
C ASP A 210 -6.20 15.12 -5.23
N ILE A 211 -5.07 15.02 -5.93
CA ILE A 211 -3.95 14.15 -5.56
C ILE A 211 -3.08 14.68 -4.41
N TRP A 212 -3.40 15.87 -3.87
CA TRP A 212 -2.66 16.55 -2.80
C TRP A 212 -3.42 16.61 -1.49
N ASN A 213 -4.71 16.31 -1.50
CA ASN A 213 -5.54 16.36 -0.31
C ASN A 213 -5.28 15.14 0.60
N TYR A 214 -4.31 15.28 1.50
CA TYR A 214 -3.88 14.24 2.43
C TYR A 214 -3.99 14.72 3.88
N ALA A 215 -4.38 13.80 4.75
CA ALA A 215 -4.44 14.01 6.18
C ALA A 215 -3.03 14.33 6.73
N LYS A 216 -2.98 15.24 7.70
CA LYS A 216 -1.74 15.63 8.38
C LYS A 216 -1.49 14.71 9.57
N GLY A 217 -0.31 14.11 9.64
CA GLY A 217 0.07 13.22 10.73
C GLY A 217 1.46 12.62 10.57
N ILE A 218 1.82 11.71 11.47
CA ILE A 218 3.02 10.87 11.32
C ILE A 218 2.86 9.94 10.12
N LEU A 219 1.66 9.37 9.99
CA LEU A 219 1.23 8.65 8.79
C LEU A 219 0.38 9.56 7.92
N THR A 220 0.49 9.40 6.61
CA THR A 220 -0.32 10.14 5.63
C THR A 220 -1.28 9.19 4.92
N CYS A 221 -2.53 9.62 4.81
CA CYS A 221 -3.60 8.96 4.09
C CYS A 221 -4.32 10.04 3.26
N PRO A 222 -4.80 9.75 2.05
CA PRO A 222 -5.67 10.69 1.36
C PRO A 222 -6.90 10.98 2.22
N GLU A 223 -7.32 12.25 2.24
CA GLU A 223 -8.63 12.63 2.78
C GLU A 223 -9.73 12.02 1.91
N PRO A 224 -10.98 11.89 2.39
CA PRO A 224 -12.08 11.35 1.60
C PRO A 224 -12.19 12.02 0.21
N PHE A 225 -12.19 11.21 -0.84
CA PHE A 225 -12.25 11.65 -2.23
C PHE A 225 -13.33 10.87 -3.01
N MET A 226 -13.89 11.53 -4.03
CA MET A 226 -14.97 10.97 -4.85
C MET A 226 -14.45 10.46 -6.19
N ILE A 227 -14.72 9.20 -6.48
CA ILE A 227 -14.35 8.52 -7.73
C ILE A 227 -15.45 7.54 -8.14
N THR A 228 -15.42 7.15 -9.40
CA THR A 228 -16.20 6.03 -9.92
C THR A 228 -15.38 4.74 -9.85
N ILE A 229 -16.02 3.67 -9.38
CA ILE A 229 -15.47 2.31 -9.39
C ILE A 229 -16.51 1.42 -10.06
N THR A 230 -16.14 0.81 -11.17
CA THR A 230 -17.03 -0.10 -11.91
C THR A 230 -16.32 -1.41 -12.24
N PRO A 231 -17.01 -2.56 -12.28
CA PRO A 231 -16.39 -3.78 -12.79
C PRO A 231 -15.86 -3.59 -14.20
N ARG A 232 -14.74 -4.22 -14.55
CA ARG A 232 -14.14 -4.06 -15.88
C ARG A 232 -15.01 -4.62 -17.02
N SER A 233 -15.74 -5.69 -16.76
CA SER A 233 -16.74 -6.26 -17.67
C SER A 233 -17.76 -7.12 -16.89
N ALA A 234 -18.81 -7.56 -17.57
CA ALA A 234 -19.76 -8.52 -17.00
C ALA A 234 -19.06 -9.82 -16.54
N GLN A 235 -18.12 -10.34 -17.33
CA GLN A 235 -17.36 -11.54 -16.98
C GLN A 235 -16.53 -11.34 -15.69
N HIS A 236 -15.85 -10.20 -15.53
CA HIS A 236 -15.13 -9.91 -14.28
C HIS A 236 -16.10 -9.88 -13.09
N ALA A 237 -17.27 -9.25 -13.24
CA ALA A 237 -18.28 -9.20 -12.20
C ALA A 237 -18.80 -10.60 -11.82
N GLU A 238 -19.05 -11.46 -12.80
CA GLU A 238 -19.47 -12.85 -12.59
C GLU A 238 -18.42 -13.66 -11.81
N VAL A 239 -17.14 -13.55 -12.20
CA VAL A 239 -16.04 -14.23 -11.49
C VAL A 239 -15.89 -13.69 -10.07
N LEU A 240 -15.93 -12.37 -9.87
CA LEU A 240 -15.87 -11.78 -8.52
C LEU A 240 -17.01 -12.26 -7.62
N GLN A 241 -18.23 -12.35 -8.18
CA GLN A 241 -19.40 -12.85 -7.45
C GLN A 241 -19.23 -14.33 -7.09
N HIS A 242 -18.72 -15.14 -8.03
CA HIS A 242 -18.42 -16.54 -7.79
C HIS A 242 -17.37 -16.71 -6.67
N GLU A 243 -16.27 -15.97 -6.71
CA GLU A 243 -15.21 -16.04 -5.69
C GLU A 243 -15.72 -15.55 -4.31
N PHE A 244 -16.56 -14.53 -4.28
CA PHE A 244 -17.21 -14.07 -3.05
C PHE A 244 -18.08 -15.18 -2.43
N GLN A 245 -18.84 -15.91 -3.24
CA GLN A 245 -19.65 -17.03 -2.80
C GLN A 245 -18.79 -18.22 -2.36
N ALA A 246 -17.75 -18.57 -3.13
CA ALA A 246 -16.86 -19.69 -2.83
C ALA A 246 -16.07 -19.48 -1.52
N SER A 247 -15.70 -18.23 -1.21
CA SER A 247 -14.99 -17.88 0.01
C SER A 247 -15.87 -17.75 1.26
N ALA A 248 -17.20 -17.84 1.11
CA ALA A 248 -18.17 -17.65 2.19
C ALA A 248 -17.89 -18.49 3.44
N ALA A 249 -17.63 -19.78 3.26
CA ALA A 249 -17.39 -20.69 4.37
C ALA A 249 -16.11 -20.35 5.16
N ALA A 250 -15.09 -19.84 4.46
CA ALA A 250 -13.83 -19.44 5.08
C ALA A 250 -13.99 -18.19 5.95
N PHE A 251 -14.85 -17.25 5.53
CA PHE A 251 -15.06 -15.99 6.25
C PHE A 251 -16.18 -16.02 7.30
N ALA A 252 -17.11 -16.98 7.21
CA ALA A 252 -18.23 -17.12 8.15
C ALA A 252 -17.82 -17.08 9.65
N PRO A 253 -16.70 -17.69 10.09
CA PRO A 253 -16.26 -17.60 11.49
C PRO A 253 -15.85 -16.19 11.94
N PHE A 254 -15.60 -15.26 11.03
CA PHE A 254 -15.13 -13.91 11.33
C PHE A 254 -16.23 -12.85 11.20
N GLU A 255 -17.45 -13.22 10.83
CA GLU A 255 -18.60 -12.34 10.63
C GLU A 255 -19.27 -11.93 11.94
N HIS A 256 -18.48 -11.37 12.85
CA HIS A 256 -18.93 -10.85 14.13
C HIS A 256 -19.11 -9.33 14.07
N GLY A 257 -20.17 -8.80 14.70
CA GLY A 257 -20.36 -7.35 14.80
C GLY A 257 -20.82 -6.66 13.51
N LEU A 258 -21.27 -7.41 12.50
CA LEU A 258 -21.82 -6.84 11.26
C LEU A 258 -23.08 -6.01 11.55
N ARG A 259 -23.24 -4.90 10.81
CA ARG A 259 -24.51 -4.14 10.77
C ARG A 259 -25.59 -5.00 10.13
N GLU A 260 -26.86 -4.72 10.42
CA GLU A 260 -27.94 -5.55 9.90
C GLU A 260 -27.99 -5.54 8.36
N GLU A 261 -27.77 -4.38 7.74
CA GLU A 261 -27.67 -4.23 6.28
C GLU A 261 -26.58 -5.14 5.67
N ASP A 262 -25.40 -5.20 6.31
CA ASP A 262 -24.30 -6.05 5.85
C ASP A 262 -24.66 -7.54 5.98
N ARG A 263 -25.38 -7.92 7.05
CA ARG A 263 -25.87 -9.31 7.22
C ARG A 263 -26.91 -9.67 6.16
N GLU A 264 -27.84 -8.77 5.89
CA GLU A 264 -28.86 -8.98 4.86
C GLU A 264 -28.23 -9.12 3.48
N PHE A 265 -27.25 -8.27 3.15
CA PHE A 265 -26.47 -8.39 1.92
C PHE A 265 -25.78 -9.74 1.83
N ILE A 266 -25.00 -10.13 2.85
CA ILE A 266 -24.28 -11.41 2.87
C ILE A 266 -25.25 -12.59 2.71
N ARG A 267 -26.39 -12.57 3.40
CA ARG A 267 -27.43 -13.60 3.26
C ARG A 267 -27.99 -13.65 1.85
N ALA A 268 -28.31 -12.50 1.25
CA ALA A 268 -28.87 -12.42 -0.09
C ALA A 268 -27.88 -12.92 -1.16
N GLN A 269 -26.59 -12.67 -0.98
CA GLN A 269 -25.55 -13.11 -1.93
C GLN A 269 -25.17 -14.59 -1.79
N ARG A 270 -25.48 -15.22 -0.65
CA ARG A 270 -25.15 -16.63 -0.34
C ARG A 270 -26.36 -17.57 -0.35
N ALA A 271 -27.56 -17.04 -0.61
CA ALA A 271 -28.81 -17.81 -0.75
C ALA A 271 -28.87 -18.48 -2.14
#